data_AF-A0A8J6MM56-F1
#
_entry.id   AF-A0A8J6MM56-F1
#
_cell.length_a   1.000
_cell.length_b   1.000
_cell.length_c   1.000
_cell.angle_alpha   90.00
_cell.angle_beta   90.00
_cell.angle_gamma   90.00
#
_symmetry.space_group_name_H-M   'P 1'
#
loop_
_entity.id
_entity.type
_entity.pdbx_description
1 polymer ?
#
loop_
_entity_poly.entity_id
_entity_poly.type
_entity_poly.pdbx_seq_one_letter_code
_entity_poly.pdbx_strand_id
1 'polypeptide(L)'
;MVATVNQGNGNRVVLRASNIWTMYMGHWTVGGDCASNCALRPIYDDGQNLNAFGNGPYAPGNAVGTWGWNGGALNETWYLSLRP
;
A
#
# COMPACT_ATOMS: atom_id res chain seq x y z
N MET A 1 10.19 12.36 4.58
CA MET A 1 10.30 10.92 4.27
C MET A 1 9.06 10.52 3.51
N VAL A 2 9.18 9.59 2.56
CA VAL A 2 8.07 9.06 1.75
C VAL A 2 8.10 7.53 1.82
N ALA A 3 6.94 6.90 1.89
CA ALA A 3 6.79 5.46 1.78
C ALA A 3 6.91 5.05 0.31
N THR A 4 7.96 4.30 -0.01
CA THR A 4 8.30 3.88 -1.37
C THR A 4 8.30 2.37 -1.50
N VAL A 5 8.10 1.88 -2.71
CA VAL A 5 8.19 0.45 -3.03
C VAL A 5 8.85 0.27 -4.40
N ASN A 6 9.60 -0.81 -4.57
CA ASN A 6 10.09 -1.20 -5.89
C ASN A 6 8.94 -1.76 -6.74
N GLN A 7 9.01 -1.61 -8.06
CA GLN A 7 7.97 -2.12 -8.94
C GLN A 7 7.82 -3.64 -8.86
N GLY A 8 6.58 -4.12 -8.88
CA GLY A 8 6.22 -5.54 -8.91
C GLY A 8 5.53 -6.05 -7.64
N ASN A 9 5.08 -7.31 -7.73
CA ASN A 9 4.35 -8.02 -6.67
C ASN A 9 5.28 -8.57 -5.59
N GLY A 10 4.89 -8.44 -4.32
CA GLY A 10 5.65 -8.94 -3.16
C GLY A 10 6.79 -8.03 -2.72
N ASN A 11 6.91 -6.81 -3.27
CA ASN A 11 7.94 -5.87 -2.85
C ASN A 11 7.57 -5.20 -1.54
N ARG A 12 8.55 -5.06 -0.64
CA ARG A 12 8.34 -4.44 0.67
C ARG A 12 8.31 -2.91 0.56
N VAL A 13 7.40 -2.28 1.30
CA VAL A 13 7.40 -0.84 1.50
C VAL A 13 8.55 -0.43 2.41
N VAL A 14 9.27 0.62 2.02
CA VAL A 14 10.38 1.21 2.77
C VAL A 14 10.27 2.72 2.83
N LEU A 15 10.63 3.30 3.97
CA LEU A 15 10.68 4.75 4.14
C LEU A 15 12.00 5.30 3.62
N ARG A 16 11.93 6.28 2.71
CA ARG A 16 13.12 6.94 2.14
C ARG A 16 13.02 8.45 2.29
N ALA A 17 14.16 9.13 2.22
CA ALA A 17 14.18 10.59 2.09
C ALA A 17 13.48 11.00 0.80
N SER A 18 12.72 12.11 0.86
CA SER A 18 11.94 12.60 -0.26
C SER A 18 12.87 13.24 -1.30
N ASN A 19 12.80 12.77 -2.54
CA ASN A 19 13.45 13.31 -3.73
C ASN A 19 12.60 12.98 -4.97
N ILE A 20 12.96 13.54 -6.12
CA ILE A 20 12.16 13.41 -7.35
C ILE A 20 11.91 11.95 -7.78
N TRP A 21 12.86 11.05 -7.55
CA TRP A 21 12.75 9.63 -7.90
C TRP A 21 11.85 8.87 -6.92
N THR A 22 12.01 9.14 -5.62
CA THR A 22 11.17 8.53 -4.57
C THR A 22 9.73 9.01 -4.62
N MET A 23 9.46 10.17 -5.24
CA MET A 23 8.10 10.66 -5.42
C MET A 23 7.30 9.78 -6.38
N TYR A 24 7.90 9.30 -7.47
CA TYR A 24 7.21 8.39 -8.39
C TYR A 24 6.93 7.02 -7.75
N MET A 25 7.94 6.45 -7.07
CA MET A 25 7.82 5.16 -6.36
C MET A 25 7.07 5.24 -5.02
N GLY A 26 6.67 6.44 -4.60
CA GLY A 26 6.03 6.69 -3.32
C GLY A 26 4.74 7.49 -3.41
N HIS A 27 4.21 7.66 -4.63
CA HIS A 27 2.88 8.20 -4.85
C HIS A 27 1.88 7.04 -4.92
N TRP A 28 0.86 7.15 -4.07
CA TRP A 28 -0.21 6.17 -3.95
C TRP A 28 -1.53 6.84 -4.29
N THR A 29 -2.36 6.15 -5.05
CA THR A 29 -3.75 6.51 -5.33
C THR A 29 -4.66 5.74 -4.39
N VAL A 30 -5.81 6.34 -4.11
CA VAL A 30 -6.88 5.71 -3.35
C VAL A 30 -7.89 5.17 -4.37
N GLY A 31 -8.31 3.92 -4.22
CA GLY A 31 -9.38 3.38 -5.05
C GLY A 31 -10.26 2.37 -4.32
N GLY A 32 -11.32 1.92 -5.02
CA GLY A 32 -12.45 1.24 -4.39
C GLY A 32 -13.48 2.23 -3.80
N ASP A 33 -14.51 1.73 -3.13
CA ASP A 33 -15.48 2.53 -2.39
C ASP A 33 -14.89 2.94 -1.03
N CYS A 34 -14.13 4.04 -1.04
CA CYS A 34 -13.34 4.48 0.12
C CYS A 34 -14.18 5.07 1.28
N ALA A 35 -15.41 4.60 1.49
CA ALA A 35 -16.24 4.92 2.65
C ALA A 35 -15.83 4.12 3.90
N SER A 36 -15.28 2.92 3.72
CA SER A 36 -14.84 2.06 4.84
C SER A 36 -13.69 1.13 4.51
N ASN A 37 -13.43 0.78 3.24
CA ASN A 37 -12.40 -0.18 2.86
C ASN A 37 -11.64 0.31 1.61
N CYS A 38 -10.65 1.16 1.81
CA CYS A 38 -9.90 1.74 0.70
C CYS A 38 -8.78 0.81 0.24
N ALA A 39 -8.63 0.64 -1.07
CA ALA A 39 -7.39 0.12 -1.63
C ALA A 39 -6.41 1.27 -1.83
N LEU A 40 -5.15 1.06 -1.45
CA LEU A 40 -4.05 2.01 -1.72
C LEU A 40 -3.16 1.42 -2.80
N ARG A 41 -3.05 2.10 -3.94
CA ARG A 41 -2.39 1.55 -5.15
C ARG A 41 -1.20 2.41 -5.52
N PRO A 42 -0.02 1.85 -5.81
CA PRO A 42 1.07 2.66 -6.29
C PRO A 42 0.73 3.20 -7.68
N ILE A 43 1.10 4.45 -7.98
CA ILE A 43 0.74 5.10 -9.26
C ILE A 43 1.33 4.40 -10.49
N TYR A 44 2.41 3.64 -10.32
CA TYR A 44 3.10 2.98 -11.43
C TYR A 44 2.42 1.68 -11.90
N ASP A 45 1.53 1.08 -11.09
CA ASP A 45 0.86 -0.19 -11.37
C ASP A 45 -0.40 -0.30 -10.51
N ASP A 46 -1.57 -0.10 -11.12
CA ASP A 46 -2.88 -0.17 -10.46
C ASP A 46 -3.37 -1.61 -10.23
N GLY A 47 -2.67 -2.61 -10.78
CA GLY A 47 -2.86 -4.02 -10.44
C GLY A 47 -2.27 -4.41 -9.09
N GLN A 48 -1.43 -3.54 -8.50
CA GLN A 48 -0.83 -3.72 -7.18
C GLN A 48 -1.53 -2.89 -6.10
N ASN A 49 -1.56 -3.40 -4.88
CA ASN A 49 -2.19 -2.75 -3.73
C ASN A 49 -1.29 -2.87 -2.50
N LEU A 50 -1.37 -1.90 -1.60
CA LEU A 50 -0.74 -1.96 -0.29
C LEU A 50 -1.33 -3.15 0.47
N ASN A 51 -0.47 -4.06 0.89
CA ASN A 51 -0.86 -5.34 1.47
C ASN A 51 -0.04 -5.65 2.73
N ALA A 52 -0.71 -6.05 3.81
CA ALA A 52 -0.08 -6.69 4.96
C ALA A 52 0.18 -8.17 4.65
N PHE A 53 1.44 -8.56 4.52
CA PHE A 53 1.78 -9.90 4.03
C PHE A 53 1.27 -11.01 4.96
N GLY A 54 0.83 -12.12 4.33
CA GLY A 54 0.26 -13.30 4.97
C GLY A 54 -1.27 -13.34 4.94
N ASN A 55 -1.84 -14.39 5.53
CA ASN A 55 -3.30 -14.61 5.60
C ASN A 55 -3.90 -14.24 6.97
N GLY A 56 -3.09 -13.63 7.83
CA GLY A 56 -3.44 -13.32 9.22
C GLY A 56 -3.23 -14.50 10.19
N PRO A 57 -3.40 -14.25 11.51
CA PRO A 57 -3.58 -12.93 12.12
C PRO A 57 -2.34 -12.03 11.93
N TYR A 58 -2.56 -10.72 11.75
CA TYR A 58 -1.48 -9.76 11.47
C TYR A 58 -0.94 -9.20 12.78
N ALA A 59 0.23 -9.64 13.20
CA ALA A 59 0.88 -9.17 14.41
C ALA A 59 1.60 -7.83 14.18
N PRO A 60 1.87 -7.04 15.24
CA PRO A 60 2.77 -5.90 15.15
C PRO A 60 4.12 -6.31 14.54
N GLY A 61 4.60 -5.53 13.57
CA GLY A 61 5.84 -5.82 12.85
C GLY A 61 5.67 -6.66 11.58
N ASN A 62 4.44 -7.11 11.25
CA ASN A 62 4.16 -7.71 9.95
C ASN A 62 4.67 -6.83 8.81
N ALA A 63 5.33 -7.46 7.84
CA ALA A 63 5.81 -6.76 6.67
C ALA A 63 4.62 -6.26 5.84
N VAL A 64 4.75 -5.03 5.37
CA VAL A 64 3.80 -4.41 4.44
C VAL A 64 4.51 -4.18 3.12
N GLY A 65 3.80 -4.45 2.02
CA GLY A 65 4.35 -4.39 0.67
C GLY A 65 3.27 -4.22 -0.38
N THR A 66 3.59 -4.53 -1.62
CA THR A 66 2.64 -4.61 -2.73
C THR A 66 2.19 -6.05 -2.96
N TRP A 67 0.90 -6.22 -3.24
CA TRP A 67 0.35 -7.50 -3.71
C TRP A 67 -0.79 -7.27 -4.71
N GLY A 68 -1.01 -8.26 -5.57
CA GLY A 68 -2.17 -8.28 -6.47
C GLY A 68 -3.49 -8.25 -5.71
N TRP A 69 -4.49 -7.57 -6.27
CA TRP A 69 -5.81 -7.45 -5.67
C TRP A 69 -6.54 -8.79 -5.55
N ASN A 70 -7.03 -9.12 -4.36
CA ASN A 70 -7.78 -10.34 -4.06
C ASN A 70 -9.27 -10.10 -3.75
N GLY A 71 -9.82 -8.94 -4.14
CA GLY A 71 -11.25 -8.67 -4.01
C GLY A 71 -11.67 -8.03 -2.68
N GLY A 72 -10.74 -7.42 -1.94
CA GLY A 72 -11.03 -6.74 -0.66
C GLY A 72 -10.73 -7.60 0.55
N ALA A 73 -9.70 -8.45 0.47
CA ALA A 73 -9.23 -9.19 1.64
C ALA A 73 -8.76 -8.23 2.75
N LEU A 74 -8.86 -8.65 4.01
CA LEU A 74 -8.56 -7.78 5.16
C LEU A 74 -7.12 -7.25 5.19
N ASN A 75 -6.17 -7.88 4.49
CA ASN A 75 -4.80 -7.38 4.38
C ASN A 75 -4.58 -6.33 3.30
N GLU A 76 -5.54 -6.09 2.40
CA GLU A 76 -5.39 -5.15 1.28
C GLU A 76 -6.35 -3.96 1.35
N THR A 77 -7.18 -3.89 2.40
CA THR A 77 -8.10 -2.77 2.66
C THR A 77 -7.64 -1.94 3.85
N TRP A 78 -7.80 -0.63 3.75
CA TRP A 78 -7.29 0.32 4.72
C TRP A 78 -8.34 1.37 5.08
N TYR A 79 -8.37 1.73 6.36
CA TYR A 79 -9.12 2.89 6.84
C TYR A 79 -8.25 4.14 6.73
N LEU A 80 -8.75 5.14 6.02
CA LEU A 80 -8.11 6.46 5.95
C LEU A 80 -8.80 7.38 6.95
N SER A 81 -8.02 7.94 7.89
CA SER A 81 -8.50 8.94 8.82
C SER A 81 -7.70 10.21 8.62
N LEU A 82 -8.36 11.27 8.17
CA LEU A 82 -7.82 12.61 8.26
C LEU A 82 -8.07 13.08 9.68
N ARG A 83 -7.00 13.17 10.48
CA ARG A 83 -7.05 13.87 11.76
C ARG A 83 -6.58 15.32 11.53
N PRO A 84 -7.34 16.32 12.01
CA PRO A 84 -6.92 17.72 11.96
C PRO A 84 -5.66 17.98 12.80
#